data_AF-A0A845RAW1-F1
#
_entry.id   AF-A0A845RAW1-F1
#
_cell.length_a   1.000
_cell.length_b   1.000
_cell.length_c   1.000
_cell.angle_alpha   90.00
_cell.angle_beta   90.00
_cell.angle_gamma   90.00
#
_symmetry.space_group_name_H-M   'P 1'
#
loop_
_entity.id
_entity.type
_entity.pdbx_description
1 polymer ?
#
loop_
_entity_poly.entity_id
_entity_poly.type
_entity_poly.pdbx_seq_one_letter_code
_entity_poly.pdbx_strand_id
1 'polypeptide(L)'
;MKNSLKRLISGIACAALTIGLTLPARAAEAPPVRVSSCKGNTLTVGERSGLIIGPSGTDYTVTSSDPDTVLVEQITGFWVAVAKAEGTAEITAANRAGESGTLTLIVGSGAPAVPTAPTSENSTSQPENLDVRQELIQLINQTRRAN
;
A
#
# COMPACT_ATOMS: atom_id res chain seq x y z
N MET A 1 7.23 16.50 -67.18
CA MET A 1 6.77 17.30 -66.01
C MET A 1 5.94 16.50 -64.99
N LYS A 2 5.23 15.41 -65.36
CA LYS A 2 4.43 14.57 -64.42
C LYS A 2 5.23 13.56 -63.58
N ASN A 3 6.53 13.41 -63.88
CA ASN A 3 7.45 12.41 -63.33
C ASN A 3 8.40 12.96 -62.25
N SER A 4 8.68 14.26 -62.24
CA SER A 4 9.48 14.92 -61.19
C SER A 4 8.67 15.18 -59.90
N LEU A 5 7.36 15.38 -60.02
CA LEU A 5 6.47 15.62 -58.88
C LEU A 5 6.33 14.39 -57.96
N LYS A 6 6.29 13.18 -58.54
CA LYS A 6 6.20 11.92 -57.78
C LYS A 6 7.46 11.61 -56.96
N ARG A 7 8.64 12.00 -57.47
CA ARG A 7 9.93 11.83 -56.79
C ARG A 7 10.09 12.80 -55.61
N LEU A 8 9.55 14.01 -55.73
CA LEU A 8 9.61 15.04 -54.69
C LEU A 8 8.69 14.71 -53.50
N ILE A 9 7.53 14.11 -53.77
CA ILE A 9 6.59 13.66 -52.72
C ILE A 9 7.16 12.48 -51.91
N SER A 10 7.93 11.58 -52.54
CA SER A 10 8.55 10.43 -51.88
C SER A 10 9.70 10.82 -50.92
N GLY A 11 10.44 11.91 -51.20
CA GLY A 11 11.54 12.34 -50.34
C GLY A 11 11.09 13.02 -49.04
N ILE A 12 9.95 13.72 -49.08
CA ILE A 12 9.38 14.41 -47.91
C ILE A 12 8.82 13.41 -46.89
N ALA A 13 8.31 12.26 -47.34
CA ALA A 13 7.83 11.19 -46.46
C ALA A 13 8.94 10.51 -45.63
N CYS A 14 10.17 10.40 -46.16
CA CYS A 14 11.30 9.81 -45.43
C CYS A 14 11.90 10.75 -44.37
N ALA A 15 11.95 12.07 -44.65
CA ALA A 15 12.54 13.05 -43.73
C ALA A 15 11.66 13.31 -42.48
N ALA A 16 10.33 13.21 -42.60
CA ALA A 16 9.43 13.35 -41.47
C ALA A 16 9.55 12.18 -40.47
N LEU A 17 9.79 10.96 -40.96
CA LEU A 17 9.97 9.75 -40.15
C LEU A 17 11.26 9.77 -39.31
N THR A 18 12.32 10.43 -39.80
CA THR A 18 13.59 10.54 -39.07
C THR A 18 13.57 11.61 -37.96
N ILE A 19 12.77 12.67 -38.09
CA ILE A 19 12.68 13.73 -37.07
C ILE A 19 11.79 13.31 -35.88
N GLY A 20 10.79 12.47 -36.12
CA GLY A 20 9.93 11.94 -35.04
C GLY A 20 10.63 10.95 -34.10
N LEU A 21 11.69 10.29 -34.55
CA LEU A 21 12.40 9.24 -33.79
C LEU A 21 13.50 9.79 -32.86
N THR A 22 13.84 11.07 -32.97
CA THR A 22 14.87 11.72 -32.14
C THR A 22 14.29 12.43 -30.91
N LEU A 23 12.99 12.30 -30.62
CA LEU A 23 12.51 12.68 -29.31
C LEU A 23 13.13 11.70 -28.30
N PRO A 24 13.90 12.17 -27.30
CA PRO A 24 14.32 11.29 -26.22
C PRO A 24 13.06 10.74 -25.57
N ALA A 25 12.87 9.42 -25.67
CA ALA A 25 11.83 8.72 -24.93
C ALA A 25 12.14 8.93 -23.45
N ARG A 26 11.40 9.85 -22.83
CA ARG A 26 11.50 10.10 -21.40
C ARG A 26 10.85 8.92 -20.72
N ALA A 27 11.66 7.96 -20.27
CA ALA A 27 11.16 6.89 -19.42
C ALA A 27 10.51 7.54 -18.19
N ALA A 28 9.26 7.18 -17.89
CA ALA A 28 8.64 7.60 -16.64
C ALA A 28 9.49 7.05 -15.49
N GLU A 29 9.91 7.91 -14.57
CA GLU A 29 10.65 7.46 -13.38
C GLU A 29 9.79 6.48 -12.59
N ALA A 30 10.39 5.36 -12.18
CA ALA A 30 9.68 4.38 -11.39
C ALA A 30 9.23 5.02 -10.05
N PRO A 31 8.02 4.72 -9.57
CA PRO A 31 7.60 5.19 -8.26
C PRO A 31 8.60 4.69 -7.20
N PRO A 32 8.96 5.51 -6.21
CA PRO A 32 9.96 5.15 -5.21
C PRO A 32 9.49 3.98 -4.35
N VAL A 33 10.45 3.24 -3.80
CA VAL A 33 10.17 2.11 -2.92
C VAL A 33 9.46 2.59 -1.65
N ARG A 34 8.37 1.92 -1.28
CA ARG A 34 7.61 2.21 -0.06
C ARG A 34 7.46 0.96 0.78
N VAL A 35 7.53 1.13 2.09
CA VAL A 35 7.37 0.05 3.07
C VAL A 35 6.36 0.50 4.12
N SER A 36 5.38 -0.34 4.40
CA SER A 36 4.46 -0.17 5.52
C SER A 36 4.10 -1.51 6.15
N SER A 37 3.45 -1.47 7.31
CA SER A 37 2.99 -2.65 8.05
C SER A 37 1.47 -2.69 8.05
N CYS A 38 0.88 -3.87 7.88
CA CYS A 38 -0.58 -4.05 7.91
C CYS A 38 -1.24 -3.62 9.24
N LYS A 39 -0.47 -3.58 10.32
CA LYS A 39 -0.91 -3.15 11.66
C LYS A 39 -0.49 -1.71 12.01
N GLY A 40 0.15 -0.99 11.09
CA GLY A 40 0.76 0.31 11.38
C GLY A 40 2.15 0.20 12.00
N ASN A 41 2.60 1.25 12.66
CA ASN A 41 3.98 1.42 13.14
C ASN A 41 4.26 0.86 14.54
N THR A 42 3.24 0.36 15.23
CA THR A 42 3.37 -0.15 16.59
C THR A 42 2.94 -1.60 16.64
N LEU A 43 3.71 -2.45 17.31
CA LEU A 43 3.41 -3.84 17.57
C LEU A 43 3.59 -4.12 19.07
N THR A 44 2.92 -5.14 19.56
CA THR A 44 3.15 -5.68 20.89
C THR A 44 4.13 -6.87 20.82
N VAL A 45 4.95 -7.10 21.85
CA VAL A 45 5.84 -8.27 21.91
C VAL A 45 5.06 -9.56 21.62
N GLY A 46 5.55 -10.37 20.68
CA GLY A 46 4.91 -11.60 20.21
C GLY A 46 3.97 -11.40 19.02
N GLU A 47 3.61 -10.17 18.67
CA GLU A 47 2.81 -9.90 17.47
C GLU A 47 3.60 -10.10 16.17
N ARG A 48 2.83 -10.30 15.10
CA ARG A 48 3.33 -10.43 13.73
C ARG A 48 2.54 -9.50 12.82
N SER A 49 3.22 -8.82 11.90
CA SER A 49 2.59 -7.96 10.91
C SER A 49 3.15 -8.23 9.52
N GLY A 50 2.26 -8.42 8.55
CA GLY A 50 2.65 -8.46 7.14
C GLY A 50 3.20 -7.09 6.71
N LEU A 51 4.25 -7.10 5.91
CA LEU A 51 4.80 -5.90 5.30
C LEU A 51 4.20 -5.71 3.92
N ILE A 52 3.76 -4.48 3.65
CA ILE A 52 3.26 -4.04 2.35
C ILE A 52 4.40 -3.26 1.70
N ILE A 53 4.92 -3.78 0.59
CA ILE A 53 6.07 -3.20 -0.11
C ILE A 53 5.66 -2.91 -1.55
N GLY A 54 5.97 -1.69 -2.00
CA GLY A 54 5.64 -1.23 -3.34
C GLY A 54 6.85 -0.57 -4.02
N PRO A 55 6.85 -0.49 -5.37
CA PRO A 55 5.85 -1.05 -6.30
C PRO A 55 5.79 -2.58 -6.33
N SER A 56 4.62 -3.14 -6.68
CA SER A 56 4.41 -4.58 -6.81
C SER A 56 5.10 -5.15 -8.06
N GLY A 57 5.33 -6.47 -8.09
CA GLY A 57 6.03 -7.15 -9.20
C GLY A 57 7.56 -7.02 -9.17
N THR A 58 8.09 -6.33 -8.15
CA THR A 58 9.53 -6.20 -7.88
C THR A 58 9.94 -7.13 -6.75
N ASP A 59 11.07 -7.80 -6.91
CA ASP A 59 11.69 -8.56 -5.81
C ASP A 59 12.39 -7.60 -4.85
N TYR A 60 12.04 -7.70 -3.56
CA TYR A 60 12.67 -6.94 -2.48
C TYR A 60 13.41 -7.86 -1.52
N THR A 61 14.57 -7.38 -1.06
CA THR A 61 15.24 -7.90 0.14
C THR A 61 14.85 -7.01 1.30
N VAL A 62 14.41 -7.60 2.41
CA VAL A 62 14.01 -6.84 3.59
C VAL A 62 14.92 -7.18 4.76
N THR A 63 15.41 -6.14 5.43
CA THR A 63 16.27 -6.24 6.61
C THR A 63 15.69 -5.44 7.76
N SER A 64 16.06 -5.82 8.98
CA SER A 64 15.81 -5.05 10.20
C SER A 64 17.13 -4.52 10.75
N SER A 65 17.13 -3.29 11.24
CA SER A 65 18.28 -2.69 11.94
C SER A 65 18.58 -3.40 13.26
N ASP A 66 17.57 -4.02 13.88
CA ASP A 66 17.67 -4.75 15.13
C ASP A 66 16.77 -6.01 15.10
N PRO A 67 17.32 -7.16 14.66
CA PRO A 67 16.60 -8.43 14.61
C PRO A 67 16.18 -8.99 15.97
N ASP A 68 16.81 -8.56 17.07
CA ASP A 68 16.46 -8.99 18.44
C ASP A 68 15.20 -8.28 18.94
N THR A 69 14.92 -7.08 18.41
CA THR A 69 13.67 -6.32 18.65
C THR A 69 12.59 -6.68 17.62
N VAL A 70 12.91 -6.63 16.33
CA VAL A 70 12.00 -7.03 15.23
C VAL A 70 12.73 -7.92 14.24
N LEU A 71 12.36 -9.20 14.20
CA LEU A 71 12.82 -10.13 13.18
C LEU A 71 11.97 -9.96 11.91
N VAL A 72 12.59 -10.10 10.74
CA VAL A 72 11.88 -10.14 9.46
C VAL A 72 11.98 -11.55 8.87
N GLU A 73 10.84 -12.14 8.55
CA GLU A 73 10.73 -13.48 7.96
C GLU A 73 10.02 -13.40 6.61
N GLN A 74 10.37 -14.31 5.69
CA GLN A 74 9.64 -14.49 4.45
C GLN A 74 8.77 -15.76 4.54
N ILE A 75 7.45 -15.60 4.45
CA ILE A 75 6.48 -16.70 4.55
C ILE A 75 5.67 -16.74 3.27
N THR A 76 5.84 -17.81 2.49
CA THR A 76 5.09 -18.03 1.23
C THR A 76 5.19 -16.82 0.28
N GLY A 77 6.37 -16.19 0.21
CA GLY A 77 6.63 -15.02 -0.64
C GLY A 77 6.21 -13.67 -0.05
N PHE A 78 5.58 -13.63 1.13
CA PHE A 78 5.25 -12.39 1.83
C PHE A 78 6.25 -12.11 2.94
N TRP A 79 6.61 -10.85 3.10
CA TRP A 79 7.46 -10.39 4.19
C TRP A 79 6.62 -10.16 5.45
N VAL A 80 7.12 -10.62 6.59
CA VAL A 80 6.45 -10.52 7.89
C VAL A 80 7.45 -10.01 8.93
N ALA A 81 7.10 -8.91 9.60
CA ALA A 81 7.77 -8.45 10.80
C ALA A 81 7.24 -9.21 12.02
N VAL A 82 8.14 -9.69 12.87
CA VAL A 82 7.86 -10.43 14.10
C VAL A 82 8.44 -9.64 15.27
N ALA A 83 7.58 -9.16 16.16
CA ALA A 83 8.00 -8.44 17.37
C ALA A 83 8.57 -9.42 18.40
N LYS A 84 9.86 -9.29 18.70
CA LYS A 84 10.63 -10.22 19.55
C LYS A 84 10.86 -9.67 20.95
N ALA A 85 11.20 -8.40 21.05
CA ALA A 85 11.45 -7.69 22.31
C ALA A 85 10.97 -6.24 22.20
N GLU A 86 10.77 -5.58 23.36
CA GLU A 86 10.42 -4.16 23.39
C GLU A 86 11.55 -3.31 22.82
N GLY A 87 11.22 -2.26 22.07
CA GLY A 87 12.21 -1.38 21.46
C GLY A 87 11.74 -0.79 20.14
N THR A 88 12.68 -0.27 19.36
CA THR A 88 12.41 0.30 18.04
C THR A 88 13.38 -0.28 17.03
N ALA A 89 12.88 -0.69 15.86
CA ALA A 89 13.69 -1.16 14.76
C ALA A 89 13.28 -0.47 13.45
N GLU A 90 14.26 -0.14 12.61
CA GLU A 90 14.02 0.29 11.24
C GLU A 90 14.04 -0.92 10.32
N ILE A 91 12.98 -1.06 9.53
CA ILE A 91 12.83 -2.08 8.51
C ILE A 91 13.12 -1.44 7.16
N THR A 92 14.08 -2.01 6.43
CA THR A 92 14.48 -1.51 5.11
C THR A 92 14.14 -2.54 4.06
N ALA A 93 13.37 -2.15 3.04
CA ALA A 93 13.18 -2.96 1.84
C ALA A 93 14.00 -2.34 0.71
N ALA A 94 14.89 -3.13 0.10
CA ALA A 94 15.72 -2.72 -1.02
C ALA A 94 15.48 -3.63 -2.23
N ASN A 95 15.37 -3.04 -3.42
CA ASN A 95 15.32 -3.79 -4.67
C ASN A 95 16.73 -4.11 -5.16
N ARG A 96 16.84 -4.94 -6.20
CA ARG A 96 18.14 -5.31 -6.79
C ARG A 96 18.90 -4.14 -7.45
N ALA A 97 18.22 -3.03 -7.75
CA ALA A 97 18.84 -1.82 -8.29
C ALA A 97 19.45 -0.93 -7.20
N GLY A 98 19.25 -1.26 -5.92
CA GLY A 98 19.75 -0.48 -4.78
C GLY A 98 18.81 0.63 -4.31
N GLU A 99 17.62 0.75 -4.90
CA GLU A 99 16.59 1.66 -4.38
C GLU A 99 15.93 1.03 -3.15
N SER A 100 15.65 1.85 -2.13
CA SER A 100 15.10 1.36 -0.87
C SER A 100 14.06 2.28 -0.26
N GLY A 101 13.16 1.70 0.52
CA GLY A 101 12.25 2.41 1.41
C GLY A 101 12.39 1.87 2.83
N THR A 102 12.06 2.69 3.82
CA THR A 102 12.17 2.32 5.23
C THR A 102 10.85 2.47 5.98
N LEU A 103 10.73 1.72 7.07
CA LEU A 103 9.63 1.76 8.02
C LEU A 103 10.18 1.61 9.43
N THR A 104 9.94 2.59 10.30
CA THR A 104 10.23 2.45 11.73
C THR A 104 9.08 1.73 12.43
N LEU A 105 9.38 0.62 13.09
CA LEU A 105 8.47 -0.13 13.94
C LEU A 105 8.85 0.03 15.41
N ILE A 106 7.85 0.28 16.26
CA ILE A 106 7.97 0.39 17.72
C ILE A 106 7.29 -0.83 18.33
N VAL A 107 8.03 -1.58 19.13
CA VAL A 107 7.52 -2.73 19.87
C VAL A 107 7.25 -2.32 21.31
N GLY A 108 5.98 -2.26 21.67
CA GLY A 108 5.51 -1.99 23.03
C GLY A 108 5.30 -3.27 23.85
N SER A 109 5.05 -3.08 25.14
CA SER A 109 4.88 -4.19 26.08
C SER A 109 3.71 -5.10 25.75
N GLY A 110 3.92 -6.39 26.00
CA GLY A 110 2.93 -7.47 25.98
C GLY A 110 1.78 -7.32 26.97
N ALA A 111 1.91 -6.40 27.93
CA ALA A 111 0.85 -6.12 28.89
C ALA A 111 -0.39 -5.66 28.11
N PRO A 112 -1.58 -6.24 28.38
CA PRO A 112 -2.81 -5.70 27.85
C PRO A 112 -2.81 -4.21 28.21
N ALA A 113 -2.85 -3.34 27.20
CA ALA A 113 -3.25 -1.98 27.45
C ALA A 113 -4.60 -2.10 28.15
N VAL A 114 -4.64 -1.78 29.45
CA VAL A 114 -5.91 -1.49 30.12
C VAL A 114 -6.61 -0.55 29.15
N PRO A 115 -7.82 -0.89 28.66
CA PRO A 115 -8.51 0.00 27.74
C PRO A 115 -8.54 1.35 28.43
N THR A 116 -7.76 2.31 27.92
CA THR A 116 -7.91 3.69 28.34
C THR A 116 -9.32 3.99 27.90
N ALA A 117 -10.24 4.00 28.86
CA ALA A 117 -11.62 4.36 28.61
C ALA A 117 -11.55 5.63 27.74
N PRO A 118 -12.20 5.65 26.56
CA PRO A 118 -12.24 6.88 25.80
C PRO A 118 -12.69 7.96 26.77
N THR A 119 -11.91 9.04 26.88
CA THR A 119 -12.35 10.24 27.58
C THR A 119 -13.78 10.45 27.16
N SER A 120 -14.67 10.40 28.14
CA SER A 120 -16.12 10.53 27.99
C SER A 120 -16.43 11.93 27.51
N GLU A 121 -16.09 12.23 26.25
CA GLU A 121 -16.53 13.39 25.53
C GLU A 121 -17.82 13.01 24.83
N ASN A 122 -18.89 13.21 25.60
CA ASN A 122 -20.24 13.39 25.14
C ASN A 122 -20.84 12.20 24.37
N SER A 123 -21.53 11.34 25.11
CA SER A 123 -22.59 10.47 24.61
C SER A 123 -23.69 11.30 23.93
N THR A 124 -23.45 11.83 22.74
CA THR A 124 -24.53 12.07 21.78
C THR A 124 -24.85 10.71 21.21
N SER A 125 -25.74 10.02 21.92
CA SER A 125 -26.76 9.12 21.38
C SER A 125 -26.60 8.84 19.88
N GLN A 126 -26.38 7.57 19.56
CA GLN A 126 -26.54 7.00 18.22
C GLN A 126 -27.94 6.37 18.11
N PRO A 127 -29.03 7.14 17.93
CA PRO A 127 -30.37 6.60 17.69
C PRO A 127 -30.60 6.27 16.22
N GLU A 128 -29.87 6.90 15.30
CA GLU A 128 -30.17 6.87 13.87
C GLU A 128 -29.97 5.51 13.20
N ASN A 129 -29.07 4.65 13.70
CA ASN A 129 -28.95 3.28 13.16
C ASN A 129 -30.03 2.31 13.70
N LEU A 130 -30.57 2.56 14.90
CA LEU A 130 -31.61 1.72 15.50
C LEU A 130 -32.97 1.97 14.87
N ASP A 131 -33.29 3.23 14.58
CA ASP A 131 -34.55 3.60 13.93
C ASP A 131 -34.66 3.02 12.52
N VAL A 132 -33.59 3.12 11.71
CA VAL A 132 -33.56 2.54 10.35
C VAL A 132 -33.74 1.02 10.37
N ARG A 133 -33.17 0.32 11.36
CA ARG A 133 -33.35 -1.13 11.52
C ARG A 133 -34.80 -1.49 11.87
N GLN A 134 -35.44 -0.71 12.74
CA GLN A 134 -36.83 -0.94 13.15
C GLN A 134 -37.81 -0.64 12.01
N GLU A 135 -37.59 0.44 11.26
CA GLU A 135 -38.41 0.81 10.10
C GLU A 135 -38.36 -0.28 9.02
N LEU A 136 -37.17 -0.81 8.71
CA LEU A 136 -37.02 -1.90 7.75
C LEU A 136 -37.76 -3.16 8.19
N ILE A 137 -37.69 -3.53 9.47
CA ILE A 137 -38.42 -4.68 10.02
C ILE A 137 -39.94 -4.46 9.89
N GLN A 138 -40.42 -3.25 10.16
CA GLN A 138 -41.84 -2.92 10.05
C GLN A 138 -42.33 -3.03 8.60
N LEU A 139 -41.58 -2.51 7.63
CA LEU A 139 -41.90 -2.60 6.19
C LEU A 139 -41.95 -4.05 5.69
N ILE A 140 -40.99 -4.88 6.10
CA ILE A 140 -40.95 -6.31 5.75
C ILE A 140 -42.21 -7.02 6.28
N ASN A 141 -42.59 -6.74 7.52
CA ASN A 141 -43.76 -7.37 8.14
C ASN A 141 -45.07 -6.88 7.53
N GLN A 142 -45.17 -5.59 7.15
CA GLN A 142 -46.32 -5.08 6.40
C GLN A 142 -46.47 -5.80 5.06
N THR A 143 -45.37 -5.97 4.31
CA THR A 143 -45.37 -6.69 3.02
C THR A 143 -45.78 -8.16 3.19
N ARG A 144 -45.30 -8.83 4.24
CA ARG A 144 -45.68 -10.22 4.56
C ARG A 144 -47.14 -10.38 4.95
N ARG A 145 -47.76 -9.36 5.55
CA ARG A 145 -49.19 -9.40 5.91
C ARG A 145 -50.11 -9.12 4.73
N ALA A 146 -49.60 -8.45 3.69
CA ALA A 146 -50.36 -8.09 2.51
C ALA A 146 -50.37 -9.19 1.42
N ASN A 147 -49.46 -10.18 1.52
CA ASN A 147 -49.41 -11.38 0.68
C ASN A 147 -49.93 -12.60 1.42
#